data_AF-A0A933QQG2-F1
#
_entry.id   AF-A0A933QQG2-F1
#
_cell.length_a   1.000
_cell.length_b   1.000
_cell.length_c   1.000
_cell.angle_alpha   90.00
_cell.angle_beta   90.00
_cell.angle_gamma   90.00
#
_symmetry.space_group_name_H-M   'P 1'
#
loop_
_entity.id
_entity.type
_entity.pdbx_description
1 polymer ?
#
loop_
_entity_poly.entity_id
_entity_poly.type
_entity_poly.pdbx_seq_one_letter_code
_entity_poly.pdbx_strand_id
1 'polypeptide(L)'
;MAKQSISPTHALLGLLVPGERYGYQLKRIVDQEFAPYWQIDFAQLYRSLAKMTQAGWAEARVERGEAGPDRKVYSLTSSGRRALEEWLAEPARDRAEFFVKVRLATECGISTSHLIESQRRAFEDEHARHADAHRIAKDAGDASRLVIAHAALRESEASLAALDLVDAIASKPSSRKKARRTAALVITGSDDPLLARLAQLMRTSANPVGSLGGLLAIAQHQADIAGVHLLDAETGEYNIPFIKHLMPEDDIVLVNLAFRENGLMIARDNPKKIRNLRDLTRRDIRFINRAKGTGTRLLLHSKLRAAHIDPQKIVDWNHAVATHDAVGAAISTGAADVGPGLRATAVTWNLDFIPLGDERYDLIIPRDELESPRIEQMLSKLHSKEFRQTAENLAGYDLSKSGKVIARIR
;
A
#
# COMPACT_ATOMS: atom_id res chain seq x y z
N MET A 1 2.32 -7.02 28.33
CA MET A 1 1.42 -6.38 27.35
C MET A 1 0.36 -5.63 28.13
N ALA A 2 0.23 -4.31 27.91
CA ALA A 2 -0.84 -3.53 28.52
C ALA A 2 -2.21 -4.13 28.11
N LYS A 3 -3.17 -4.12 29.03
CA LYS A 3 -4.53 -4.58 28.78
C LYS A 3 -5.13 -3.70 27.69
N GLN A 4 -5.45 -4.27 26.52
CA GLN A 4 -6.08 -3.51 25.43
C GLN A 4 -7.37 -2.86 25.98
N SER A 5 -7.46 -1.54 25.91
CA SER A 5 -8.65 -0.81 26.32
C SER A 5 -9.82 -1.03 25.36
N ILE A 6 -9.51 -1.27 24.08
CA ILE A 6 -10.47 -1.39 22.97
C ILE A 6 -11.57 -2.39 23.31
N SER A 7 -12.82 -1.93 23.21
CA SER A 7 -13.99 -2.78 23.37
C SER A 7 -14.16 -3.65 22.12
N PRO A 8 -13.89 -4.98 22.19
CA PRO A 8 -13.90 -5.78 20.97
C PRO A 8 -15.33 -5.97 20.43
N THR A 9 -16.34 -5.89 21.28
CA THR A 9 -17.75 -5.92 20.85
C THR A 9 -18.09 -4.72 19.98
N HIS A 10 -17.75 -3.50 20.40
CA HIS A 10 -18.06 -2.29 19.63
C HIS A 10 -17.22 -2.19 18.36
N ALA A 11 -15.93 -2.53 18.44
CA ALA A 11 -15.07 -2.52 17.26
C ALA A 11 -15.55 -3.51 16.18
N LEU A 12 -16.02 -4.70 16.57
CA LEU A 12 -16.59 -5.67 15.65
C LEU A 12 -17.92 -5.21 15.03
N LEU A 13 -18.74 -4.41 15.73
CA LEU A 13 -19.96 -3.82 15.13
C LEU A 13 -19.60 -2.94 13.93
N GLY A 14 -18.54 -2.14 14.04
CA GLY A 14 -18.06 -1.30 12.93
C GLY A 14 -17.64 -2.13 11.71
N LEU A 15 -17.03 -3.30 11.92
CA LEU A 15 -16.67 -4.19 10.82
C LEU A 15 -17.87 -4.82 10.10
N LEU A 16 -19.04 -4.85 10.74
CA LEU A 16 -20.29 -5.36 10.15
C LEU A 16 -21.10 -4.27 9.42
N VAL A 17 -20.68 -3.00 9.48
CA VAL A 17 -21.36 -1.91 8.76
C VAL A 17 -21.32 -2.09 7.23
N PRO A 18 -20.18 -2.46 6.61
CA PRO A 18 -20.14 -2.63 5.15
C PRO A 18 -20.95 -3.83 4.64
N GLY A 19 -21.28 -4.78 5.52
CA GLY A 19 -22.00 -5.98 5.14
C GLY A 19 -21.77 -7.13 6.11
N GLU A 20 -22.44 -8.24 5.82
CA GLU A 20 -22.45 -9.42 6.66
C GLU A 20 -21.12 -10.17 6.55
N ARG A 21 -20.62 -10.69 7.68
CA ARG A 21 -19.32 -11.37 7.72
C ARG A 21 -19.33 -12.58 8.65
N TYR A 22 -18.52 -13.58 8.33
CA TYR A 22 -18.25 -14.70 9.25
C TYR A 22 -16.96 -14.46 10.06
N GLY A 23 -16.83 -15.16 11.19
CA GLY A 23 -15.80 -14.88 12.20
C GLY A 23 -14.35 -14.86 11.68
N TYR A 24 -14.03 -15.67 10.68
CA TYR A 24 -12.70 -15.67 10.05
C TYR A 24 -12.43 -14.41 9.20
N GLN A 25 -13.42 -13.88 8.47
CA GLN A 25 -13.25 -12.61 7.75
C GLN A 25 -12.99 -11.46 8.72
N LEU A 26 -13.75 -11.40 9.82
CA LEU A 26 -13.57 -10.41 10.88
C LEU A 26 -12.15 -10.50 11.46
N LYS A 27 -11.69 -11.71 11.81
CA LYS A 27 -10.32 -11.93 12.29
C LYS A 27 -9.27 -11.42 11.31
N ARG A 28 -9.42 -11.76 10.02
CA ARG A 28 -8.47 -11.38 8.97
C ARG A 28 -8.37 -9.86 8.83
N ILE A 29 -9.50 -9.16 8.90
CA ILE A 29 -9.53 -7.69 8.84
C ILE A 29 -8.81 -7.09 10.04
N VAL A 30 -9.06 -7.58 11.26
CA VAL A 30 -8.36 -7.09 12.45
C VAL A 30 -6.85 -7.26 12.30
N ASP A 31 -6.40 -8.44 11.87
CA ASP A 31 -4.97 -8.73 11.74
C ASP A 31 -4.26 -7.92 10.64
N GLN A 32 -4.97 -7.61 9.54
CA GLN A 32 -4.39 -6.94 8.37
C GLN A 32 -4.50 -5.42 8.45
N GLU A 33 -5.62 -4.90 8.98
CA GLU A 33 -5.99 -3.49 8.86
C GLU A 33 -5.82 -2.71 10.17
N PHE A 34 -5.81 -3.38 11.32
CA PHE A 34 -5.77 -2.71 12.63
C PHE A 34 -4.46 -2.96 13.39
N ALA A 35 -3.50 -3.68 12.80
CA ALA A 35 -2.16 -3.80 13.37
C ALA A 35 -1.40 -2.45 13.29
N PRO A 36 -0.57 -2.10 14.30
CA PRO A 36 -0.31 -2.85 15.54
C PRO A 36 -1.30 -2.53 16.68
N TYR A 37 -2.30 -1.67 16.47
CA TYR A 37 -3.12 -1.08 17.53
C TYR A 37 -4.18 -2.02 18.12
N TRP A 38 -4.73 -2.94 17.33
CA TRP A 38 -5.72 -3.89 17.80
C TRP A 38 -5.42 -5.31 17.33
N GLN A 39 -5.49 -6.26 18.26
CA GLN A 39 -5.36 -7.68 17.99
C GLN A 39 -6.38 -8.43 18.82
N ILE A 40 -7.07 -9.38 18.21
CA ILE A 40 -8.05 -10.22 18.90
C ILE A 40 -7.78 -11.68 18.54
N ASP A 41 -7.79 -12.59 19.51
CA ASP A 41 -7.74 -14.02 19.21
C ASP A 41 -9.14 -14.56 18.83
N PHE A 42 -9.20 -15.77 18.27
CA PHE A 42 -10.49 -16.37 17.87
C PHE A 42 -11.44 -16.57 19.05
N ALA A 43 -10.93 -16.93 20.23
CA ALA A 43 -11.78 -17.20 21.39
C ALA A 43 -12.45 -15.91 21.88
N GLN A 44 -11.72 -14.79 21.93
CA GLN A 44 -12.22 -13.47 22.28
C GLN A 44 -13.15 -12.91 21.22
N LEU A 45 -12.87 -13.18 19.94
CA LEU A 45 -13.73 -12.81 18.82
C LEU A 45 -15.10 -13.49 18.94
N TYR A 46 -15.14 -14.82 19.10
CA TYR A 46 -16.41 -15.53 19.23
C TYR A 46 -17.15 -15.21 20.52
N ARG A 47 -16.46 -14.97 21.64
CA ARG A 47 -17.09 -14.47 22.87
C ARG A 47 -17.75 -13.10 22.66
N SER A 48 -17.08 -12.20 21.95
CA SER A 48 -17.61 -10.87 21.65
C SER A 48 -18.81 -10.94 20.71
N LEU A 49 -18.74 -11.77 19.67
CA LEU A 49 -19.87 -12.02 18.77
C LEU A 49 -21.08 -12.61 19.50
N ALA A 50 -20.86 -13.56 20.42
CA ALA A 50 -21.93 -14.10 21.25
C ALA A 50 -22.60 -13.02 22.12
N LYS A 51 -21.81 -12.12 22.73
CA LYS A 51 -22.34 -10.98 23.49
C LYS A 51 -23.12 -10.01 22.62
N MET A 52 -22.63 -9.71 21.42
CA MET A 52 -23.33 -8.85 20.46
C MET A 52 -24.68 -9.44 20.08
N THR A 53 -24.75 -10.76 19.84
CA THR A 53 -26.01 -11.44 19.56
C THR A 53 -26.95 -11.47 20.76
N GLN A 54 -26.44 -11.73 21.96
CA GLN A 54 -27.25 -11.72 23.18
C GLN A 54 -27.82 -10.32 23.50
N ALA A 55 -27.05 -9.26 23.23
CA ALA A 55 -27.48 -7.87 23.40
C ALA A 55 -28.39 -7.38 22.26
N GLY A 56 -28.66 -8.21 21.24
CA GLY A 56 -29.43 -7.83 20.06
C GLY A 56 -28.73 -6.83 19.15
N TRP A 57 -27.41 -6.64 19.28
CA TRP A 57 -26.60 -5.74 18.45
C TRP A 57 -26.17 -6.37 17.12
N ALA A 58 -26.18 -7.69 17.03
CA ALA A 58 -25.92 -8.41 15.80
C ALA A 58 -26.83 -9.63 15.69
N GLU A 59 -27.32 -9.92 14.50
CA GLU A 59 -28.01 -11.17 14.22
C GLU A 59 -27.02 -12.19 13.68
N ALA A 60 -27.31 -13.47 13.86
CA ALA A 60 -26.46 -14.53 13.37
C ALA A 60 -27.29 -15.62 12.71
N ARG A 61 -26.96 -15.95 11.47
CA ARG A 61 -27.56 -17.06 10.72
C ARG A 61 -26.51 -18.12 10.42
N VAL A 62 -26.98 -19.36 10.27
CA VAL A 62 -26.14 -20.46 9.80
C VAL A 62 -26.27 -20.53 8.29
N GLU A 63 -25.16 -20.36 7.60
CA GLU A 63 -25.04 -20.58 6.18
C GLU A 63 -24.40 -21.95 5.96
N ARG A 64 -25.16 -22.87 5.36
CA ARG A 64 -24.69 -24.21 5.03
C ARG A 64 -23.78 -24.12 3.81
N GLY A 65 -22.53 -24.54 3.96
CA GLY A 65 -21.59 -24.55 2.83
C GLY A 65 -21.94 -25.65 1.84
N GLU A 66 -21.96 -25.35 0.54
CA GLU A 66 -22.15 -26.37 -0.51
C GLU A 66 -21.03 -27.42 -0.54
N ALA A 67 -19.82 -27.07 -0.07
CA ALA A 67 -18.64 -27.95 -0.04
C ALA A 67 -17.73 -27.74 1.20
N GLY A 68 -18.22 -27.11 2.28
CA GLY A 68 -17.41 -26.78 3.46
C GLY A 68 -18.24 -26.72 4.76
N PRO A 69 -17.58 -26.58 5.93
CA PRO A 69 -18.29 -26.58 7.21
C PRO A 69 -19.26 -25.40 7.31
N ASP A 70 -20.39 -25.62 7.98
CA ASP A 70 -21.38 -24.60 8.29
C ASP A 70 -20.71 -23.36 8.89
N ARG A 71 -21.09 -22.18 8.36
CA ARG A 71 -20.52 -20.90 8.79
C ARG A 71 -21.59 -20.06 9.45
N LYS A 72 -21.25 -19.51 10.61
CA LYS A 72 -22.11 -18.52 11.27
C LYS A 72 -21.76 -17.15 10.70
N VAL A 73 -22.72 -16.59 9.96
CA VAL A 73 -22.62 -15.25 9.36
C VAL A 73 -23.35 -14.27 10.27
N TYR A 74 -22.71 -13.14 10.53
CA TYR A 74 -23.20 -12.11 11.41
C TYR A 74 -23.59 -10.87 10.61
N SER A 75 -24.73 -10.28 10.97
CA SER A 75 -25.24 -9.04 10.38
C SER A 75 -25.50 -8.01 11.47
N LEU A 76 -25.31 -6.73 11.14
CA LEU A 76 -25.53 -5.63 12.07
C LEU A 76 -27.02 -5.31 12.20
N THR A 77 -27.51 -5.13 13.42
CA THR A 77 -28.89 -4.67 13.67
C THR A 77 -28.95 -3.14 13.84
N SER A 78 -30.14 -2.56 13.81
CA SER A 78 -30.33 -1.12 14.08
C SER A 78 -29.91 -0.72 15.51
N SER A 79 -30.12 -1.58 16.51
CA SER A 79 -29.62 -1.34 17.87
C SER A 79 -28.10 -1.46 17.96
N GLY A 80 -27.49 -2.37 17.20
CA GLY A 80 -26.03 -2.45 17.08
C GLY A 80 -25.41 -1.23 16.43
N ARG A 81 -26.03 -0.69 15.38
CA ARG A 81 -25.60 0.57 14.77
C ARG A 81 -25.61 1.74 15.77
N ARG A 82 -26.67 1.87 16.58
CA ARG A 82 -26.73 2.90 17.63
C ARG A 82 -25.64 2.72 18.69
N ALA A 83 -25.43 1.49 19.17
CA ALA A 83 -24.37 1.19 20.14
C ALA A 83 -22.97 1.52 19.58
N LEU A 84 -22.74 1.27 18.29
CA LEU A 84 -21.50 1.66 17.61
C LEU A 84 -21.34 3.19 17.56
N GLU A 85 -22.38 3.91 17.13
CA GLU A 85 -22.36 5.38 17.04
C GLU A 85 -22.14 6.04 18.41
N GLU A 86 -22.79 5.53 19.47
CA GLU A 86 -22.59 5.96 20.86
C GLU A 86 -21.13 5.76 21.30
N TRP A 87 -20.57 4.56 21.08
CA TRP A 87 -19.18 4.28 21.44
C TRP A 87 -18.17 5.11 20.64
N LEU A 88 -18.42 5.38 19.36
CA LEU A 88 -17.56 6.23 18.52
C LEU A 88 -17.62 7.71 18.94
N ALA A 89 -18.73 8.15 19.55
CA ALA A 89 -18.88 9.52 20.05
C ALA A 89 -18.12 9.76 21.37
N GLU A 90 -17.90 8.71 22.16
CA GLU A 90 -17.12 8.80 23.41
C GLU A 90 -15.63 9.10 23.12
N PRO A 91 -14.95 9.91 23.96
CA PRO A 91 -13.51 10.08 23.89
C PRO A 91 -12.76 8.74 23.96
N ALA A 92 -11.60 8.66 23.30
CA ALA A 92 -10.77 7.46 23.40
C ALA A 92 -10.00 7.45 24.74
N ARG A 93 -9.88 6.26 25.35
CA ARG A 93 -9.17 6.12 26.65
C ARG A 93 -7.66 6.07 26.48
N ASP A 94 -7.20 5.60 25.33
CA ASP A 94 -5.80 5.59 24.96
C ASP A 94 -5.62 5.74 23.45
N ARG A 95 -4.35 5.79 23.03
CA ARG A 95 -3.97 5.98 21.64
C ARG A 95 -4.40 4.83 20.74
N ALA A 96 -4.38 3.59 21.23
CA ALA A 96 -4.77 2.44 20.43
C ALA A 96 -6.28 2.47 20.14
N GLU A 97 -7.09 2.79 21.15
CA GLU A 97 -8.53 3.00 20.96
C GLU A 97 -8.82 4.18 20.04
N PHE A 98 -8.06 5.28 20.13
CA PHE A 98 -8.25 6.43 19.26
C PHE A 98 -8.11 6.07 17.77
N PHE A 99 -7.01 5.42 17.38
CA PHE A 99 -6.79 5.06 15.97
C PHE A 99 -7.80 4.05 15.44
N VAL A 100 -8.22 3.11 16.29
CA VAL A 100 -9.28 2.15 15.94
C VAL A 100 -10.61 2.87 15.71
N LYS A 101 -10.99 3.79 16.62
CA LYS A 101 -12.23 4.58 16.49
C LYS A 101 -12.21 5.46 15.23
N VAL A 102 -11.11 6.16 14.95
CA VAL A 102 -10.96 7.00 13.74
C VAL A 102 -11.13 6.17 12.45
N ARG A 103 -10.46 5.02 12.36
CA ARG A 103 -10.56 4.13 11.19
C ARG A 103 -12.01 3.65 11.01
N LEU A 104 -12.63 3.16 12.08
CA LEU A 104 -13.99 2.65 12.03
C LEU A 104 -15.00 3.74 11.69
N ALA A 105 -14.92 4.92 12.30
CA ALA A 105 -15.80 6.04 12.00
C ALA A 105 -15.68 6.47 10.52
N THR A 106 -14.47 6.54 9.99
CA THR A 106 -14.21 6.86 8.58
C THR A 106 -14.84 5.82 7.65
N GLU A 107 -14.64 4.53 7.92
CA GLU A 107 -15.21 3.43 7.12
C GLU A 107 -16.74 3.37 7.20
N CYS A 108 -17.30 3.72 8.36
CA CYS A 108 -18.75 3.72 8.58
C CYS A 108 -19.44 5.00 8.09
N GLY A 109 -18.70 5.99 7.61
CA GLY A 109 -19.24 7.31 7.23
C GLY A 109 -19.78 8.12 8.41
N ILE A 110 -19.31 7.84 9.63
CA ILE A 110 -19.69 8.54 10.86
C ILE A 110 -18.72 9.72 11.03
N SER A 111 -19.26 10.91 11.34
CA SER A 111 -18.44 12.10 11.51
C SER A 111 -17.40 11.90 12.61
N THR A 112 -16.13 12.11 12.27
CA THR A 112 -14.99 12.01 13.20
C THR A 112 -14.71 13.32 13.93
N SER A 113 -15.38 14.42 13.58
CA SER A 113 -15.06 15.76 14.09
C SER A 113 -15.10 15.85 15.62
N HIS A 114 -16.08 15.21 16.26
CA HIS A 114 -16.19 15.20 17.72
C HIS A 114 -15.07 14.39 18.39
N LEU A 115 -14.70 13.25 17.81
CA LEU A 115 -13.63 12.39 18.31
C LEU A 115 -12.26 13.10 18.20
N ILE A 116 -12.00 13.73 17.05
CA ILE A 116 -10.76 14.48 16.79
C ILE A 116 -10.65 15.68 17.75
N GLU A 117 -11.69 16.49 17.87
CA GLU A 117 -11.70 17.67 18.74
C GLU A 117 -11.49 17.27 20.22
N SER A 118 -12.12 16.18 20.65
CA SER A 118 -11.95 15.68 22.02
C SER A 118 -10.53 15.17 22.30
N GLN A 119 -9.85 14.60 21.29
CA GLN A 119 -8.52 14.00 21.47
C GLN A 119 -7.38 15.00 21.27
N ARG A 120 -7.58 16.05 20.48
CA ARG A 120 -6.55 17.04 20.12
C ARG A 120 -5.89 17.66 21.35
N ARG A 121 -6.70 18.21 22.25
CA ARG A 121 -6.18 18.88 23.47
C ARG A 121 -5.35 17.92 24.32
N ALA A 122 -5.79 16.67 24.46
CA ALA A 122 -5.07 15.67 25.23
C ALA A 122 -3.67 15.36 24.63
N PHE A 123 -3.57 15.25 23.29
CA PHE A 123 -2.29 15.02 22.62
C PHE A 123 -1.38 16.26 22.62
N GLU A 124 -1.94 17.46 22.52
CA GLU A 124 -1.19 18.72 22.63
C GLU A 124 -0.59 18.87 24.04
N ASP A 125 -1.38 18.61 25.09
CA ASP A 125 -0.91 18.65 26.48
C ASP A 125 0.13 17.56 26.79
N GLU A 126 -0.02 16.36 26.21
CA GLU A 126 0.99 15.30 26.29
C GLU A 126 2.30 15.71 25.59
N HIS A 127 2.19 16.28 24.39
CA HIS A 127 3.34 16.73 23.62
C HIS A 127 4.12 17.84 24.33
N ALA A 128 3.42 18.83 24.89
CA ALA A 128 4.03 19.90 25.67
C ALA A 128 4.83 19.34 26.87
N ARG A 129 4.25 18.40 27.62
CA ARG A 129 4.94 17.74 28.74
C ARG A 129 6.18 16.96 28.29
N HIS A 130 6.12 16.26 27.16
CA HIS A 130 7.27 15.52 26.63
C HIS A 130 8.37 16.46 26.12
N ALA A 131 8.01 17.58 25.49
CA ALA A 131 8.96 18.60 25.04
C ALA A 131 9.70 19.23 26.23
N ASP A 132 8.99 19.53 27.32
CA ASP A 132 9.58 20.03 28.56
C ASP A 132 10.52 19.00 29.21
N ALA A 133 10.09 17.74 29.32
CA ALA A 133 10.92 16.67 29.86
C ALA A 133 12.19 16.46 29.03
N HIS A 134 12.09 16.55 27.70
CA HIS A 134 13.24 16.45 26.78
C HIS A 134 14.24 17.59 27.00
N ARG A 135 13.74 18.83 27.08
CA ARG A 135 14.55 20.02 27.35
C ARG A 135 15.25 19.92 28.70
N ILE A 136 14.54 19.58 29.77
CA ILE A 136 15.11 19.43 31.13
C ILE A 136 16.21 18.36 31.14
N ALA A 137 15.98 17.20 30.50
CA ALA A 137 16.98 16.14 30.45
C ALA A 137 18.22 16.55 29.64
N LYS A 138 18.03 17.31 28.55
CA LYS A 138 19.13 17.86 27.74
C LYS A 138 19.95 18.87 28.51
N ASP A 139 19.31 19.82 29.19
CA ASP A 139 19.97 20.89 29.93
C ASP A 139 20.72 20.35 31.16
N ALA A 140 20.21 19.29 31.79
CA ALA A 140 20.86 18.60 32.89
C ALA A 140 22.02 17.68 32.44
N GLY A 141 22.20 17.43 31.14
CA GLY A 141 23.20 16.49 30.62
C GLY A 141 22.93 15.03 31.00
N ASP A 142 21.70 14.67 31.39
CA ASP A 142 21.33 13.32 31.82
C ASP A 142 21.02 12.45 30.59
N ALA A 143 22.05 11.79 30.06
CA ALA A 143 21.94 10.95 28.88
C ALA A 143 20.88 9.84 29.02
N SER A 144 20.68 9.30 30.23
CA SER A 144 19.72 8.23 30.48
C SER A 144 18.28 8.72 30.37
N ARG A 145 17.98 9.87 30.98
CA ARG A 145 16.66 10.52 30.87
C ARG A 145 16.41 11.08 29.48
N LEU A 146 17.46 11.56 28.81
CA LEU A 146 17.34 12.13 27.47
C LEU A 146 16.85 11.08 26.45
N VAL A 147 17.31 9.83 26.54
CA VAL A 147 16.82 8.74 25.66
C VAL A 147 15.32 8.51 25.83
N ILE A 148 14.85 8.41 27.07
CA ILE A 148 13.43 8.17 27.36
C ILE A 148 12.56 9.36 26.94
N ALA A 149 12.98 10.58 27.32
CA ALA A 149 12.25 11.80 26.98
C ALA A 149 12.23 12.05 25.47
N HIS A 150 13.30 11.70 24.75
CA HIS A 150 13.33 11.81 23.29
C HIS A 150 12.38 10.82 22.61
N ALA A 151 12.33 9.57 23.07
CA ALA A 151 11.36 8.60 22.55
C ALA A 151 9.91 9.05 22.77
N ALA A 152 9.59 9.52 23.98
CA ALA A 152 8.26 10.04 24.33
C ALA A 152 7.89 11.27 23.48
N LEU A 153 8.85 12.18 23.23
CA LEU A 153 8.64 13.35 22.38
C LEU A 153 8.34 12.95 20.92
N ARG A 154 9.12 12.04 20.34
CA ARG A 154 8.88 11.54 18.97
C ARG A 154 7.51 10.86 18.85
N GLU A 155 7.12 10.16 19.90
CA GLU A 155 5.86 9.43 19.97
C GLU A 155 4.64 10.37 20.05
N SER A 156 4.73 11.47 20.79
CA SER A 156 3.67 12.50 20.83
C SER A 156 3.62 13.33 19.55
N GLU A 157 4.77 13.64 18.92
CA GLU A 157 4.84 14.28 17.59
C GLU A 157 4.10 13.44 16.53
N ALA A 158 4.33 12.13 16.51
CA ALA A 158 3.64 11.23 15.58
C ALA A 158 2.12 11.19 15.81
N SER A 159 1.69 11.36 17.07
CA SER A 159 0.26 11.37 17.42
C SER A 159 -0.43 12.64 16.95
N LEU A 160 0.22 13.80 17.08
CA LEU A 160 -0.27 15.07 16.54
C LEU A 160 -0.30 15.05 15.00
N ALA A 161 0.77 14.57 14.36
CA ALA A 161 0.82 14.45 12.91
C ALA A 161 -0.27 13.53 12.35
N ALA A 162 -0.68 12.51 13.11
CA ALA A 162 -1.80 11.68 12.73
C ALA A 162 -3.15 12.41 12.81
N LEU A 163 -3.36 13.33 13.77
CA LEU A 163 -4.55 14.18 13.81
C LEU A 163 -4.64 15.09 12.58
N ASP A 164 -3.52 15.68 12.15
CA ASP A 164 -3.47 16.52 10.95
C ASP A 164 -3.86 15.74 9.70
N LEU A 165 -3.44 14.47 9.60
CA LEU A 165 -3.87 13.57 8.52
C LEU A 165 -5.37 13.30 8.56
N VAL A 166 -5.95 13.12 9.76
CA VAL A 166 -7.39 12.91 9.91
C VAL A 166 -8.17 14.16 9.51
N ASP A 167 -7.72 15.37 9.88
CA ASP A 167 -8.35 16.62 9.42
C ASP A 167 -8.28 16.77 7.90
N ALA A 168 -7.14 16.43 7.30
CA ALA A 168 -6.97 16.45 5.85
C ALA A 168 -7.92 15.48 5.13
N ILE A 169 -8.29 14.37 5.79
CA ILE A 169 -9.27 13.41 5.28
C ILE A 169 -10.71 13.90 5.53
N ALA A 170 -11.00 14.43 6.73
CA ALA A 170 -12.34 14.85 7.15
C ALA A 170 -12.81 16.17 6.49
N SER A 171 -11.89 17.04 6.08
CA SER A 171 -12.16 18.26 5.34
C SER A 171 -12.57 18.03 3.86
N LYS A 172 -12.61 16.77 3.40
CA LYS A 172 -13.23 16.41 2.12
C LYS A 172 -14.75 16.25 2.29
N PRO A 173 -15.59 17.04 1.58
CA PRO A 173 -17.04 16.92 1.70
C PRO A 173 -17.54 15.54 1.28
N SER A 174 -18.29 14.88 2.16
CA SER A 174 -19.07 13.68 1.88
C SER A 174 -20.32 14.04 1.07
N SER A 175 -20.19 14.09 -0.26
CA SER A 175 -21.31 13.78 -1.16
C SER A 175 -20.82 13.51 -2.58
N ARG A 176 -20.90 12.24 -2.97
CA ARG A 176 -20.99 11.81 -4.37
C ARG A 176 -22.25 12.42 -4.98
N LYS A 177 -22.14 13.61 -5.58
CA LYS A 177 -22.99 14.06 -6.69
C LYS A 177 -22.11 14.83 -7.66
N LYS A 178 -21.99 14.29 -8.88
CA LYS A 178 -21.58 14.95 -10.14
C LYS A 178 -21.12 16.41 -9.97
N ALA A 179 -19.94 16.61 -9.41
CA ALA A 179 -19.24 17.88 -9.43
C ALA A 179 -18.02 17.66 -10.31
N ARG A 180 -18.03 18.36 -11.45
CA ARG A 180 -16.97 18.38 -12.47
C ARG A 180 -15.60 18.44 -11.78
N ARG A 181 -14.83 17.34 -11.82
CA ARG A 181 -13.51 17.24 -11.18
C ARG A 181 -12.55 18.24 -11.85
N THR A 182 -12.42 19.41 -11.25
CA THR A 182 -11.41 20.44 -11.54
C THR A 182 -10.09 20.20 -10.76
N ALA A 183 -9.95 19.07 -10.06
CA ALA A 183 -8.72 18.71 -9.34
C ALA A 183 -7.63 18.16 -10.28
N ALA A 184 -6.37 18.20 -9.82
CA ALA A 184 -5.23 17.61 -10.51
C ALA A 184 -5.41 16.09 -10.72
N LEU A 185 -4.83 15.56 -11.79
CA LEU A 185 -4.84 14.12 -12.09
C LEU A 185 -4.01 13.35 -11.04
N VAL A 186 -4.61 12.35 -10.39
CA VAL A 186 -3.92 11.54 -9.38
C VAL A 186 -3.36 10.27 -10.01
N ILE A 187 -2.04 10.21 -10.13
CA ILE A 187 -1.31 9.08 -10.71
C ILE A 187 -0.55 8.34 -9.61
N THR A 188 -0.67 7.02 -9.56
CA THR A 188 0.05 6.17 -8.59
C THR A 188 0.58 4.88 -9.26
N GLY A 189 1.06 3.94 -8.45
CA GLY A 189 1.49 2.61 -8.90
C GLY A 189 2.97 2.33 -8.66
N SER A 190 3.57 1.55 -9.54
CA SER A 190 5.00 1.25 -9.44
C SER A 190 5.86 2.49 -9.67
N ASP A 191 6.98 2.53 -8.96
CA ASP A 191 8.12 3.37 -9.31
C ASP A 191 8.55 3.06 -10.76
N ASP A 192 8.51 4.08 -11.61
CA ASP A 192 8.81 3.99 -13.04
C ASP A 192 9.24 5.35 -13.62
N PRO A 193 10.45 5.46 -14.19
CA PRO A 193 10.93 6.69 -14.80
C PRO A 193 10.06 7.23 -15.94
N LEU A 194 9.48 6.37 -16.77
CA LEU A 194 8.68 6.80 -17.92
C LEU A 194 7.32 7.37 -17.48
N LEU A 195 6.66 6.74 -16.50
CA LEU A 195 5.43 7.23 -15.89
C LEU A 195 5.66 8.56 -15.16
N ALA A 196 6.77 8.70 -14.44
CA ALA A 196 7.14 9.97 -13.79
C ALA A 196 7.30 11.10 -14.82
N ARG A 197 7.88 10.81 -15.99
CA ARG A 197 7.98 11.78 -17.09
C ARG A 197 6.64 12.11 -17.71
N LEU A 198 5.78 11.11 -17.94
CA LEU A 198 4.41 11.37 -18.39
C LEU A 198 3.64 12.27 -17.43
N ALA A 199 3.76 12.02 -16.13
CA ALA A 199 3.14 12.85 -15.09
C ALA A 199 3.65 14.31 -15.15
N GLN A 200 4.96 14.52 -15.34
CA GLN A 200 5.54 15.85 -15.52
C GLN A 200 4.98 16.58 -16.75
N LEU A 201 4.81 15.87 -17.89
CA LEU A 201 4.17 16.44 -19.08
C LEU A 201 2.70 16.85 -18.84
N MET A 202 2.05 16.20 -17.88
CA MET A 202 0.71 16.52 -17.40
C MET A 202 0.71 17.54 -16.25
N ARG A 203 1.88 18.08 -15.86
CA ARG A 203 2.07 19.00 -14.73
C ARG A 203 1.54 18.43 -13.41
N THR A 204 1.73 17.13 -13.20
CA THR A 204 1.40 16.40 -11.96
C THR A 204 2.57 15.50 -11.54
N SER A 205 2.41 14.76 -10.46
CA SER A 205 3.37 13.74 -10.00
C SER A 205 2.77 12.34 -10.05
N ALA A 206 3.62 11.34 -10.27
CA ALA A 206 3.28 9.94 -10.05
C ALA A 206 3.81 9.54 -8.67
N ASN A 207 2.92 9.09 -7.77
CA ASN A 207 3.28 8.75 -6.40
C ASN A 207 3.52 7.23 -6.29
N PRO A 208 4.77 6.77 -6.09
CA PRO A 208 5.10 5.35 -6.10
C PRO A 208 4.62 4.67 -4.81
N VAL A 209 3.77 3.66 -4.98
CA VAL A 209 3.24 2.79 -3.89
C VAL A 209 3.40 1.31 -4.23
N GLY A 210 4.06 0.99 -5.35
CA GLY A 210 4.17 -0.36 -5.90
C GLY A 210 2.94 -0.76 -6.73
N SER A 211 3.05 -1.82 -7.52
CA SER A 211 1.98 -2.26 -8.41
C SER A 211 0.72 -2.71 -7.67
N LEU A 212 0.87 -3.50 -6.60
CA LEU A 212 -0.27 -3.93 -5.79
C LEU A 212 -0.93 -2.75 -5.09
N GLY A 213 -0.14 -1.84 -4.52
CA GLY A 213 -0.65 -0.61 -3.90
C GLY A 213 -1.41 0.27 -4.89
N GLY A 214 -0.93 0.35 -6.14
CA GLY A 214 -1.62 1.11 -7.19
C GLY A 214 -2.95 0.49 -7.58
N LEU A 215 -3.01 -0.84 -7.68
CA LEU A 215 -4.25 -1.57 -7.95
C LEU A 215 -5.27 -1.37 -6.81
N LEU A 216 -4.83 -1.44 -5.56
CA LEU A 216 -5.67 -1.13 -4.39
C LEU A 216 -6.14 0.32 -4.36
N ALA A 217 -5.29 1.27 -4.74
CA ALA A 217 -5.67 2.68 -4.82
C ALA A 217 -6.75 2.94 -5.88
N ILE A 218 -6.74 2.20 -6.99
CA ILE A 218 -7.83 2.23 -7.98
C ILE A 218 -9.10 1.63 -7.39
N ALA A 219 -9.03 0.44 -6.78
CA ALA A 219 -10.17 -0.22 -6.14
C ALA A 219 -10.83 0.65 -5.06
N GLN A 220 -10.05 1.47 -4.36
CA GLN A 220 -10.52 2.38 -3.31
C GLN A 220 -10.89 3.78 -3.83
N HIS A 221 -10.85 3.99 -5.15
CA HIS A 221 -11.08 5.29 -5.81
C HIS A 221 -10.19 6.43 -5.29
N GLN A 222 -8.98 6.09 -4.85
CA GLN A 222 -7.98 7.04 -4.36
C GLN A 222 -7.03 7.54 -5.46
N ALA A 223 -7.03 6.88 -6.62
CA ALA A 223 -6.26 7.27 -7.80
C ALA A 223 -7.14 7.26 -9.05
N ASP A 224 -6.76 8.08 -10.04
CA ASP A 224 -7.41 8.11 -11.34
C ASP A 224 -6.76 7.09 -12.29
N ILE A 225 -5.45 6.91 -12.15
CA ILE A 225 -4.64 5.98 -12.95
C ILE A 225 -3.57 5.34 -12.05
N ALA A 226 -3.30 4.06 -12.29
CA ALA A 226 -2.16 3.37 -11.71
C ALA A 226 -1.29 2.68 -12.77
N GLY A 227 0.03 2.86 -12.69
CA GLY A 227 1.00 2.08 -13.47
C GLY A 227 1.34 0.76 -12.78
N VAL A 228 1.15 -0.37 -13.47
CA VAL A 228 1.26 -1.71 -12.89
C VAL A 228 1.90 -2.73 -13.83
N HIS A 229 2.47 -3.79 -13.23
CA HIS A 229 3.16 -4.89 -13.92
C HIS A 229 3.20 -6.16 -13.07
N LEU A 230 2.05 -6.57 -12.53
CA LEU A 230 1.98 -7.79 -11.72
C LEU A 230 1.96 -9.02 -12.63
N LEU A 231 3.06 -9.77 -12.64
CA LEU A 231 3.16 -11.05 -13.35
C LEU A 231 2.53 -12.16 -12.52
N ASP A 232 1.55 -12.85 -13.11
CA ASP A 232 1.11 -14.14 -12.60
C ASP A 232 2.04 -15.23 -13.15
N ALA A 233 2.79 -15.88 -12.26
CA ALA A 233 3.79 -16.87 -12.65
C ALA A 233 3.17 -18.18 -13.18
N GLU A 234 1.89 -18.45 -12.89
CA GLU A 234 1.22 -19.67 -13.36
C GLU A 234 0.72 -19.51 -14.79
N THR A 235 0.10 -18.37 -15.10
CA THR A 235 -0.46 -18.11 -16.43
C THR A 235 0.51 -17.40 -17.37
N GLY A 236 1.53 -16.73 -16.83
CA GLY A 236 2.41 -15.83 -17.58
C GLY A 236 1.75 -14.49 -17.94
N GLU A 237 0.50 -14.27 -17.53
CA GLU A 237 -0.26 -13.05 -17.85
C GLU A 237 0.08 -11.91 -16.88
N TYR A 238 0.05 -10.68 -17.40
CA TYR A 238 0.24 -9.48 -16.59
C TYR A 238 -1.09 -8.83 -16.23
N ASN A 239 -1.20 -8.40 -14.97
CA ASN A 239 -2.26 -7.54 -14.41
C ASN A 239 -3.68 -8.14 -14.38
N ILE A 240 -4.14 -8.79 -15.45
CA ILE A 240 -5.52 -9.28 -15.62
C ILE A 240 -5.95 -10.22 -14.47
N PRO A 241 -5.17 -11.25 -14.07
CA PRO A 241 -5.59 -12.13 -12.96
C PRO A 241 -5.75 -11.38 -11.63
N PHE A 242 -4.87 -10.42 -11.36
CA PHE A 242 -4.91 -9.62 -10.14
C PHE A 242 -6.11 -8.66 -10.12
N ILE A 243 -6.42 -8.04 -11.25
CA ILE A 243 -7.59 -7.16 -11.39
C ILE A 243 -8.87 -7.96 -11.15
N LYS A 244 -9.05 -9.10 -11.82
CA LYS A 244 -10.23 -9.95 -11.63
C LYS A 244 -10.40 -10.43 -10.18
N HIS A 245 -9.30 -10.62 -9.45
CA HIS A 245 -9.35 -11.05 -8.07
C HIS A 245 -9.67 -9.93 -7.08
N LEU A 246 -9.09 -8.74 -7.29
CA LEU A 246 -9.14 -7.63 -6.34
C LEU A 246 -10.26 -6.63 -6.64
N MET A 247 -10.73 -6.57 -7.88
CA MET A 247 -11.71 -5.62 -8.40
C MET A 247 -12.74 -6.36 -9.29
N PRO A 248 -13.44 -7.40 -8.78
CA PRO A 248 -14.32 -8.23 -9.61
C PRO A 248 -15.58 -7.52 -10.11
N GLU A 249 -15.97 -6.41 -9.48
CA GLU A 249 -17.18 -5.65 -9.82
C GLU A 249 -16.86 -4.31 -10.52
N ASP A 250 -15.57 -4.01 -10.75
CA ASP A 250 -15.14 -2.73 -11.35
C ASP A 250 -14.89 -2.88 -12.85
N ASP A 251 -15.46 -1.96 -13.63
CA ASP A 251 -15.20 -1.83 -15.06
C ASP A 251 -13.82 -1.17 -15.27
N ILE A 252 -12.82 -1.96 -15.67
CA ILE A 252 -11.43 -1.52 -15.79
C ILE A 252 -10.93 -1.61 -17.23
N VAL A 253 -10.16 -0.60 -17.64
CA VAL A 253 -9.45 -0.55 -18.93
C VAL A 253 -7.95 -0.60 -18.68
N LEU A 254 -7.28 -1.55 -19.32
CA LEU A 254 -5.82 -1.65 -19.33
C LEU A 254 -5.28 -1.03 -20.62
N VAL A 255 -4.41 -0.03 -20.49
CA VAL A 255 -3.70 0.59 -21.61
C VAL A 255 -2.21 0.36 -21.46
N ASN A 256 -1.54 -0.17 -22.47
CA ASN A 256 -0.11 -0.38 -22.37
C ASN A 256 0.64 0.96 -22.34
N LEU A 257 1.55 1.13 -21.38
CA LEU A 257 2.47 2.25 -21.36
C LEU A 257 3.73 1.92 -22.16
N ALA A 258 4.35 0.78 -21.84
CA ALA A 258 5.57 0.31 -22.49
C ALA A 258 5.81 -1.19 -22.20
N PHE A 259 6.76 -1.77 -22.92
CA PHE A 259 7.55 -2.89 -22.42
C PHE A 259 8.89 -2.35 -21.91
N ARG A 260 9.39 -2.92 -20.83
CA ARG A 260 10.64 -2.47 -20.21
C ARG A 260 11.52 -3.64 -19.80
N GLU A 261 12.81 -3.51 -20.05
CA GLU A 261 13.79 -4.56 -19.74
C GLU A 261 14.12 -4.56 -18.24
N ASN A 262 13.86 -5.70 -17.61
CA ASN A 262 14.14 -5.93 -16.19
C ASN A 262 15.27 -6.94 -16.03
N GLY A 263 16.11 -6.74 -15.03
CA GLY A 263 17.30 -7.56 -14.84
C GLY A 263 18.00 -7.35 -13.51
N LEU A 264 19.21 -7.91 -13.41
CA LEU A 264 20.10 -7.67 -12.30
C LEU A 264 21.00 -6.48 -12.62
N MET A 265 20.95 -5.44 -11.80
CA MET A 265 21.95 -4.38 -11.79
C MET A 265 23.13 -4.87 -10.96
N ILE A 266 24.35 -4.69 -11.46
CA ILE A 266 25.58 -5.14 -10.79
C ILE A 266 26.61 -4.02 -10.79
N ALA A 267 27.52 -4.05 -9.81
CA ALA A 267 28.60 -3.08 -9.73
C ALA A 267 29.38 -2.99 -11.06
N ARG A 268 29.80 -1.77 -11.41
CA ARG A 268 30.57 -1.50 -12.64
C ARG A 268 31.79 -2.40 -12.73
N ASP A 269 32.09 -2.90 -13.93
CA ASP A 269 33.17 -3.83 -14.24
C ASP A 269 33.03 -5.21 -13.59
N ASN A 270 31.90 -5.46 -12.90
CA ASN A 270 31.51 -6.74 -12.33
C ASN A 270 32.64 -7.45 -11.56
N PRO A 271 33.20 -6.84 -10.50
CA PRO A 271 34.37 -7.37 -9.78
C PRO A 271 34.13 -8.77 -9.20
N LYS A 272 32.87 -9.09 -8.89
CA LYS A 272 32.43 -10.39 -8.37
C LYS A 272 32.17 -11.44 -9.44
N LYS A 273 32.28 -11.08 -10.73
CA LYS A 273 32.06 -11.95 -11.90
C LYS A 273 30.68 -12.63 -11.87
N ILE A 274 29.65 -11.87 -11.50
CA ILE A 274 28.25 -12.30 -11.48
C ILE A 274 27.77 -12.42 -12.93
N ARG A 275 27.28 -13.59 -13.35
CA ARG A 275 26.85 -13.84 -14.73
C ARG A 275 25.39 -14.24 -14.84
N ASN A 276 24.82 -14.82 -13.79
CA ASN A 276 23.44 -15.29 -13.79
C ASN A 276 22.88 -15.43 -12.37
N LEU A 277 21.62 -15.84 -12.27
CA LEU A 277 20.91 -16.00 -10.99
C LEU A 277 21.57 -16.99 -10.03
N ARG A 278 22.26 -18.03 -10.52
CA ARG A 278 22.90 -19.03 -9.63
C ARG A 278 24.03 -18.42 -8.82
N ASP A 279 24.73 -17.44 -9.39
CA ASP A 279 25.81 -16.74 -8.69
C ASP A 279 25.31 -16.07 -7.41
N LEU A 280 24.04 -15.63 -7.35
CA LEU A 280 23.45 -14.98 -6.17
C LEU A 280 23.48 -15.85 -4.90
N THR A 281 23.69 -17.17 -5.03
CA THR A 281 23.82 -18.08 -3.88
C THR A 281 25.23 -18.13 -3.28
N ARG A 282 26.20 -17.47 -3.92
CA ARG A 282 27.57 -17.36 -3.39
C ARG A 282 27.59 -16.49 -2.15
N ARG A 283 28.34 -16.92 -1.13
CA ARG A 283 28.44 -16.24 0.17
C ARG A 283 29.19 -14.91 0.12
N ASP A 284 29.98 -14.67 -0.93
CA ASP A 284 30.77 -13.45 -1.10
C ASP A 284 30.02 -12.32 -1.81
N ILE A 285 28.74 -12.51 -2.12
CA ILE A 285 27.87 -11.55 -2.81
C ILE A 285 26.86 -10.97 -1.82
N ARG A 286 26.81 -9.64 -1.73
CA ARG A 286 25.80 -8.90 -0.98
C ARG A 286 24.68 -8.51 -1.93
N PHE A 287 23.47 -8.97 -1.64
CA PHE A 287 22.30 -8.73 -2.46
C PHE A 287 21.39 -7.70 -1.80
N ILE A 288 20.83 -6.79 -2.59
CA ILE A 288 19.77 -5.87 -2.15
C ILE A 288 18.50 -6.11 -2.99
N ASN A 289 17.37 -6.25 -2.32
CA ASN A 289 16.10 -6.60 -2.96
C ASN A 289 15.18 -5.38 -3.14
N ARG A 290 14.07 -5.56 -3.88
CA ARG A 290 12.93 -4.62 -3.90
C ARG A 290 11.90 -5.03 -2.85
N ALA A 291 11.05 -4.09 -2.43
CA ALA A 291 9.96 -4.35 -1.48
C ALA A 291 9.03 -5.51 -1.95
N LYS A 292 8.44 -6.23 -0.98
CA LYS A 292 7.42 -7.25 -1.26
C LYS A 292 6.23 -6.62 -1.98
N GLY A 293 5.58 -7.36 -2.89
CA GLY A 293 4.45 -6.86 -3.67
C GLY A 293 4.82 -5.99 -4.89
N THR A 294 6.11 -5.75 -5.15
CA THR A 294 6.57 -5.12 -6.40
C THR A 294 6.61 -6.14 -7.53
N GLY A 295 6.23 -5.76 -8.75
CA GLY A 295 6.27 -6.67 -9.90
C GLY A 295 7.68 -7.15 -10.24
N THR A 296 8.70 -6.31 -9.99
CA THR A 296 10.12 -6.69 -10.13
C THR A 296 10.50 -7.84 -9.19
N ARG A 297 10.01 -7.84 -7.94
CA ARG A 297 10.25 -8.95 -7.01
C ARG A 297 9.47 -10.21 -7.40
N LEU A 298 8.26 -10.07 -7.95
CA LEU A 298 7.50 -11.19 -8.49
C LEU A 298 8.21 -11.84 -9.69
N LEU A 299 8.71 -11.02 -10.63
CA LEU A 299 9.51 -11.50 -11.77
C LEU A 299 10.77 -12.22 -11.29
N LEU A 300 11.54 -11.63 -10.37
CA LEU A 300 12.72 -12.27 -9.81
C LEU A 300 12.38 -13.62 -9.14
N HIS A 301 11.33 -13.69 -8.32
CA HIS A 301 10.85 -14.94 -7.73
C HIS A 301 10.51 -15.99 -8.78
N SER A 302 9.80 -15.60 -9.84
CA SER A 302 9.45 -16.49 -10.96
C SER A 302 10.72 -17.06 -11.62
N LYS A 303 11.71 -16.20 -11.90
CA LYS A 303 12.98 -16.62 -12.51
C LYS A 303 13.84 -17.50 -11.59
N LEU A 304 13.88 -17.21 -10.28
CA LEU A 304 14.55 -18.06 -9.29
C LEU A 304 13.90 -19.44 -9.20
N ARG A 305 12.57 -19.50 -9.19
CA ARG A 305 11.80 -20.75 -9.18
C ARG A 305 12.08 -21.58 -10.42
N ALA A 306 12.05 -20.97 -11.61
CA ALA A 306 12.37 -21.63 -12.88
C ALA A 306 13.82 -22.15 -12.91
N ALA A 307 14.74 -21.48 -12.22
CA ALA A 307 16.13 -21.92 -12.08
C ALA A 307 16.37 -22.92 -10.92
N HIS A 308 15.32 -23.31 -10.19
CA HIS A 308 15.38 -24.14 -8.98
C HIS A 308 16.31 -23.59 -7.89
N ILE A 309 16.34 -22.27 -7.72
CA ILE A 309 17.14 -21.58 -6.71
C ILE A 309 16.25 -21.23 -5.52
N ASP A 310 16.65 -21.68 -4.34
CA ASP A 310 16.02 -21.31 -3.07
C ASP A 310 16.45 -19.90 -2.65
N PRO A 311 15.52 -18.93 -2.54
CA PRO A 311 15.85 -17.57 -2.11
C PRO A 311 16.50 -17.50 -0.73
N GLN A 312 16.28 -18.48 0.16
CA GLN A 312 16.92 -18.53 1.48
C GLN A 312 18.44 -18.73 1.41
N LYS A 313 18.96 -19.18 0.26
CA LYS A 313 20.41 -19.33 0.03
C LYS A 313 21.08 -18.03 -0.44
N ILE A 314 20.30 -17.00 -0.75
CA ILE A 314 20.81 -15.69 -1.16
C ILE A 314 21.06 -14.86 0.11
N VAL A 315 22.29 -14.36 0.27
CA VAL A 315 22.67 -13.49 1.39
C VAL A 315 21.83 -12.21 1.34
N ASP A 316 21.34 -11.74 2.49
CA ASP A 316 20.52 -10.51 2.60
C ASP A 316 19.23 -10.49 1.76
N TRP A 317 18.66 -11.66 1.42
CA TRP A 317 17.42 -11.77 0.62
C TRP A 317 16.26 -10.87 1.10
N ASN A 318 16.13 -10.68 2.42
CA ASN A 318 15.09 -9.89 3.04
C ASN A 318 15.42 -8.40 3.17
N HIS A 319 16.68 -8.01 2.96
CA HIS A 319 17.07 -6.60 2.91
C HIS A 319 16.51 -6.00 1.61
N ALA A 320 15.56 -5.06 1.75
CA ALA A 320 14.79 -4.57 0.63
C ALA A 320 14.60 -3.05 0.69
N VAL A 321 14.59 -2.41 -0.47
CA VAL A 321 14.37 -0.96 -0.63
C VAL A 321 13.15 -0.65 -1.48
N ALA A 322 12.65 0.58 -1.35
CA ALA A 322 11.36 1.02 -1.90
C ALA A 322 11.40 1.49 -3.37
N THR A 323 12.55 1.92 -3.90
CA THR A 323 12.70 2.41 -5.28
C THR A 323 13.79 1.67 -6.06
N HIS A 324 13.75 1.76 -7.38
CA HIS A 324 14.83 1.26 -8.24
C HIS A 324 16.11 2.07 -8.03
N ASP A 325 15.98 3.39 -7.86
CA ASP A 325 17.11 4.26 -7.55
C ASP A 325 17.81 3.90 -6.24
N ALA A 326 17.07 3.48 -5.21
CA ALA A 326 17.69 3.02 -3.97
C ALA A 326 18.52 1.74 -4.16
N VAL A 327 18.12 0.84 -5.08
CA VAL A 327 18.94 -0.31 -5.46
C VAL A 327 20.21 0.15 -6.18
N GLY A 328 20.06 1.06 -7.16
CA GLY A 328 21.18 1.63 -7.91
C GLY A 328 22.21 2.32 -6.99
N ALA A 329 21.74 3.16 -6.08
CA ALA A 329 22.55 3.85 -5.08
C ALA A 329 23.29 2.86 -4.16
N ALA A 330 22.62 1.83 -3.66
CA ALA A 330 23.23 0.82 -2.78
C ALA A 330 24.38 0.07 -3.50
N ILE A 331 24.22 -0.24 -4.79
CA ILE A 331 25.26 -0.90 -5.58
C ILE A 331 26.40 0.07 -5.89
N SER A 332 26.08 1.29 -6.34
CA SER A 332 27.09 2.30 -6.70
C SER A 332 27.96 2.73 -5.52
N THR A 333 27.42 2.74 -4.30
CA THR A 333 28.15 3.06 -3.07
C THR A 333 28.88 1.86 -2.46
N GLY A 334 28.75 0.68 -3.07
CA GLY A 334 29.35 -0.55 -2.56
C GLY A 334 28.68 -1.09 -1.29
N ALA A 335 27.47 -0.65 -0.94
CA ALA A 335 26.66 -1.25 0.12
C ALA A 335 26.08 -2.62 -0.29
N ALA A 336 25.86 -2.82 -1.58
CA ALA A 336 25.48 -4.09 -2.20
C ALA A 336 26.32 -4.35 -3.46
N ASP A 337 26.36 -5.60 -3.92
CA ASP A 337 27.08 -5.98 -5.15
C ASP A 337 26.11 -6.17 -6.33
N VAL A 338 24.85 -6.51 -6.04
CA VAL A 338 23.81 -6.82 -7.03
C VAL A 338 22.39 -6.63 -6.47
N GLY A 339 21.46 -6.26 -7.33
CA GLY A 339 20.03 -6.19 -7.00
C GLY A 339 19.15 -6.11 -8.26
N PRO A 340 17.85 -6.41 -8.17
CA PRO A 340 16.97 -6.39 -9.33
C PRO A 340 16.53 -4.96 -9.67
N GLY A 341 16.40 -4.63 -10.95
CA GLY A 341 15.99 -3.31 -11.41
C GLY A 341 15.79 -3.19 -12.92
N LEU A 342 15.60 -1.95 -13.39
CA LEU A 342 15.40 -1.64 -14.80
C LEU A 342 16.74 -1.33 -15.48
N ARG A 343 16.84 -1.65 -16.77
CA ARG A 343 18.00 -1.28 -17.61
C ARG A 343 18.28 0.23 -17.55
N ALA A 344 17.24 1.06 -17.61
CA ALA A 344 17.35 2.51 -17.51
C ALA A 344 18.02 2.97 -16.21
N THR A 345 17.64 2.39 -15.07
CA THR A 345 18.24 2.71 -13.76
C THR A 345 19.72 2.30 -13.73
N ALA A 346 20.07 1.14 -14.28
CA ALA A 346 21.46 0.72 -14.37
C ALA A 346 22.29 1.72 -15.18
N VAL A 347 21.77 2.24 -16.29
CA VAL A 347 22.46 3.28 -17.08
C VAL A 347 22.62 4.57 -16.29
N THR A 348 21.56 5.05 -15.62
CA THR A 348 21.61 6.27 -14.79
C THR A 348 22.69 6.20 -13.70
N TRP A 349 22.83 5.05 -13.05
CA TRP A 349 23.81 4.83 -11.98
C TRP A 349 25.18 4.31 -12.48
N ASN A 350 25.39 4.26 -13.81
CA ASN A 350 26.61 3.73 -14.42
C ASN A 350 26.99 2.31 -13.95
N LEU A 351 25.97 1.44 -13.89
CA LEU A 351 26.07 0.05 -13.47
C LEU A 351 26.02 -0.90 -14.67
N ASP A 352 26.66 -2.05 -14.52
CA ASP A 352 26.51 -3.15 -15.47
C ASP A 352 25.17 -3.87 -15.22
N PHE A 353 24.73 -4.68 -16.19
CA PHE A 353 23.39 -5.25 -16.16
C PHE A 353 23.32 -6.63 -16.81
N ILE A 354 22.54 -7.51 -16.19
CA ILE A 354 22.25 -8.85 -16.68
C ILE A 354 20.74 -8.94 -16.92
N PRO A 355 20.27 -9.07 -18.17
CA PRO A 355 18.84 -9.09 -18.47
C PRO A 355 18.18 -10.37 -17.95
N LEU A 356 16.98 -10.22 -17.37
CA LEU A 356 16.13 -11.33 -16.93
C LEU A 356 14.86 -11.47 -17.78
N GLY A 357 14.48 -10.42 -18.50
CA GLY A 357 13.43 -10.42 -19.51
C GLY A 357 12.69 -9.09 -19.59
N ASP A 358 11.83 -8.99 -20.60
CA ASP A 358 10.94 -7.86 -20.77
C ASP A 358 9.73 -7.96 -19.84
N GLU A 359 9.28 -6.81 -19.39
CA GLU A 359 8.16 -6.66 -18.49
C GLU A 359 7.10 -5.74 -19.13
N ARG A 360 5.86 -6.23 -19.20
CA ARG A 360 4.74 -5.41 -19.66
C ARG A 360 4.32 -4.44 -18.56
N TYR A 361 4.33 -3.14 -18.87
CA TYR A 361 3.94 -2.09 -17.95
C TYR A 361 2.68 -1.38 -18.49
N ASP A 362 1.59 -1.51 -17.76
CA ASP A 362 0.27 -1.06 -18.18
C ASP A 362 -0.28 0.01 -17.22
N LEU A 363 -1.13 0.89 -17.75
CA LEU A 363 -1.96 1.82 -17.02
C LEU A 363 -3.32 1.17 -16.77
N ILE A 364 -3.72 1.08 -15.50
CA ILE A 364 -5.09 0.76 -15.10
C ILE A 364 -5.89 2.05 -15.04
N ILE A 365 -7.03 2.07 -15.72
CA ILE A 365 -7.93 3.23 -15.81
C ILE A 365 -9.37 2.74 -15.56
N PRO A 366 -10.09 3.27 -14.56
CA PRO A 366 -11.53 3.05 -14.42
C PRO A 366 -12.28 3.48 -15.68
N ARG A 367 -13.24 2.69 -16.13
CA ARG A 367 -13.93 2.94 -17.41
C ARG A 367 -14.66 4.29 -17.42
N ASP A 368 -15.24 4.68 -16.29
CA ASP A 368 -15.91 5.97 -16.11
C ASP A 368 -14.96 7.17 -16.17
N GLU A 369 -13.67 6.96 -15.93
CA GLU A 369 -12.63 8.00 -16.10
C GLU A 369 -12.07 8.06 -17.54
N LEU A 370 -12.35 7.07 -18.41
CA LEU A 370 -11.75 7.04 -19.75
C LEU A 370 -12.15 8.24 -20.62
N GLU A 371 -13.36 8.76 -20.44
CA GLU A 371 -13.92 9.94 -21.15
C GLU A 371 -13.60 11.26 -20.42
N SER A 372 -12.81 11.21 -19.35
CA SER A 372 -12.35 12.40 -18.64
C SER A 372 -11.36 13.17 -19.52
N PRO A 373 -11.55 14.49 -19.73
CA PRO A 373 -10.64 15.29 -20.58
C PRO A 373 -9.16 15.19 -20.16
N ARG A 374 -8.91 14.96 -18.87
CA ARG A 374 -7.55 14.80 -18.31
C ARG A 374 -6.91 13.46 -18.71
N ILE A 375 -7.70 12.39 -18.71
CA ILE A 375 -7.25 11.06 -19.14
C ILE A 375 -7.05 11.05 -20.65
N GLU A 376 -8.00 11.59 -21.41
CA GLU A 376 -7.85 11.75 -22.86
C GLU A 376 -6.59 12.55 -23.21
N GLN A 377 -6.35 13.67 -22.52
CA GLN A 377 -5.14 14.46 -22.70
C GLN A 377 -3.88 13.64 -22.38
N MET A 378 -3.85 12.88 -21.28
CA MET A 378 -2.70 12.05 -20.94
C MET A 378 -2.47 10.94 -21.98
N LEU A 379 -3.53 10.25 -22.42
CA LEU A 379 -3.45 9.23 -23.46
C LEU A 379 -2.96 9.83 -24.79
N SER A 380 -3.39 11.05 -25.14
CA SER A 380 -2.87 11.75 -26.32
C SER A 380 -1.38 12.05 -26.21
N LYS A 381 -0.87 12.34 -24.99
CA LYS A 381 0.56 12.59 -24.75
C LYS A 381 1.43 11.36 -25.01
N LEU A 382 0.92 10.15 -24.85
CA LEU A 382 1.64 8.91 -25.19
C LEU A 382 2.04 8.84 -26.67
N HIS A 383 1.33 9.55 -27.54
CA HIS A 383 1.62 9.62 -28.98
C HIS A 383 2.43 10.85 -29.39
N SER A 384 2.75 11.74 -28.44
CA SER A 384 3.50 12.96 -28.70
C SER A 384 4.98 12.67 -28.98
N LYS A 385 5.60 13.50 -29.82
CA LYS A 385 7.05 13.44 -30.10
C LYS A 385 7.87 13.63 -28.82
N GLU A 386 7.43 14.52 -27.95
CA GLU A 386 8.07 14.83 -26.66
C GLU A 386 8.13 13.60 -25.73
N PHE A 387 7.04 12.83 -25.63
CA PHE A 387 7.03 11.60 -24.85
C PHE A 387 7.91 10.50 -25.47
N ARG A 388 7.84 10.31 -26.80
CA ARG A 388 8.70 9.34 -27.50
C ARG A 388 10.18 9.64 -27.32
N GLN A 389 10.58 10.90 -27.47
CA GLN A 389 11.96 11.33 -27.30
C GLN A 389 12.43 11.18 -25.84
N THR A 390 11.52 11.30 -24.88
CA THR A 390 11.83 11.00 -23.47
C THR A 390 12.12 9.52 -23.26
N ALA A 391 11.35 8.63 -23.88
CA ALA A 391 11.57 7.19 -23.80
C ALA A 391 12.84 6.72 -24.54
N GLU A 392 13.21 7.37 -25.65
CA GLU A 392 14.48 7.08 -26.36
C GLU A 392 15.71 7.31 -25.48
N ASN A 393 15.62 8.22 -24.51
CA ASN A 393 16.69 8.48 -23.53
C ASN A 393 16.68 7.48 -22.35
N LEU A 394 15.68 6.60 -22.26
CA LEU A 394 15.57 5.57 -21.23
C LEU A 394 15.91 4.21 -21.83
N ALA A 395 17.11 3.73 -21.55
CA ALA A 395 17.57 2.43 -22.05
C ALA A 395 16.63 1.28 -21.62
N GLY A 396 16.33 0.39 -22.57
CA GLY A 396 15.51 -0.80 -22.33
C GLY A 396 14.01 -0.57 -22.33
N TYR A 397 13.49 0.55 -22.88
CA TYR A 397 12.06 0.74 -23.11
C TYR A 397 11.68 0.49 -24.57
N ASP A 398 10.59 -0.24 -24.78
CA ASP A 398 9.90 -0.39 -26.06
C ASP A 398 8.48 0.21 -25.99
N LEU A 399 8.20 1.17 -26.88
CA LEU A 399 6.92 1.86 -26.99
C LEU A 399 6.04 1.34 -28.14
N SER A 400 6.37 0.22 -28.79
CA SER A 400 5.65 -0.34 -29.94
C SER A 400 4.14 -0.57 -29.71
N LYS A 401 3.76 -0.76 -28.44
CA LYS A 401 2.37 -0.94 -27.98
C LYS A 401 1.84 0.21 -27.12
N SER A 402 2.62 1.28 -26.90
CA SER A 402 2.23 2.40 -26.06
C SER A 402 0.91 3.04 -26.52
N GLY A 403 -0.01 3.27 -25.57
CA GLY A 403 -1.34 3.82 -25.81
C GLY A 403 -2.39 2.82 -26.30
N LYS A 404 -2.02 1.55 -26.56
CA LYS A 404 -2.99 0.53 -27.01
C LYS A 404 -3.76 -0.05 -25.83
N VAL A 405 -5.08 -0.18 -25.98
CA VAL A 405 -5.92 -0.93 -25.03
C VAL A 405 -5.57 -2.42 -25.13
N ILE A 406 -5.11 -2.99 -24.02
CA ILE A 406 -4.73 -4.40 -23.91
C ILE A 406 -5.93 -5.25 -23.51
N ALA A 407 -6.74 -4.76 -22.58
CA ALA A 407 -7.93 -5.46 -22.11
C ALA A 407 -9.00 -4.48 -21.62
N ARG A 408 -10.25 -4.91 -21.71
CA ARG A 408 -11.39 -4.33 -21.01
C ARG A 408 -11.95 -5.42 -20.09
N ILE A 409 -11.88 -5.18 -18.79
CA ILE A 409 -12.30 -6.11 -17.76
C ILE A 409 -13.61 -5.59 -17.19
N ARG A 410 -14.59 -6.48 -17.08
CA ARG A 410 -15.92 -6.26 -16.51
C ARG A 410 -16.14 -7.24 -15.38
#